data_AF-A0A1F7IYW9-F1
#
_entry.id   AF-A0A1F7IYW9-F1
#
_cell.length_a   1.000
_cell.length_b   1.000
_cell.length_c   1.000
_cell.angle_alpha   90.00
_cell.angle_beta   90.00
_cell.angle_gamma   90.00
#
_symmetry.space_group_name_H-M   'P 1'
#
loop_
_entity.id
_entity.type
_entity.pdbx_description
1 polymer ?
#
loop_
_entity_poly.entity_id
_entity_poly.type
_entity_poly.pdbx_seq_one_letter_code
_entity_poly.pdbx_strand_id
1 'polypeptide(L)'
;MKNAIVIFFIIVLLAIFFRFYQLGANPAGFFTDEASIGLNAYSILKTGADTYGRPFPVYFEAVGDYRDPVMIYSSVPIIAWLGLNEYSVRFVSAIYGVAAVIMIYFLGCQIGGQKVGLWSAFLLAISPWHVLFSRVGFQLIASIFWLIFGLYFFHKSFKNYHWFALALCGFILTFFSYSSIKLYLAVLPILFLISRPHELLTLLKKWQIWTMTAVGIAVVIILIYPYLLDGTFFKRWQQVERKDFNVQKVAQSYINHFSPVFLFEKGNSEFPDESVQRHSIHGVGELYWFQAPFLILGIALISFRKSLKKNYLFYLSFLIIYPLGSIFTEVVPQATRASAGIIPFQIITAVGITEFFALIRKKSLLVTARVMVVLVVVFSVIHFFFALKNYPLKSADYWGWQYGYRDVISYFKSKEAQYDDLRITHRYNSGSELLNFYSTIINCKKCSVMNNPIEIDQKRKQIFAVRFDDLNEARERYPKLKFHTLERIYLPNGLTEIWIGEFRPFQKL
;
A
#
# COMPACT_ATOMS: atom_id res chain seq x y z
N MET A 1 11.81 28.75 -16.76
CA MET A 1 10.41 28.33 -16.47
C MET A 1 9.90 27.30 -17.47
N LYS A 2 9.93 27.55 -18.79
CA LYS A 2 9.46 26.59 -19.82
C LYS A 2 10.07 25.17 -19.66
N ASN A 3 11.39 25.05 -19.52
CA ASN A 3 12.05 23.73 -19.40
C ASN A 3 11.63 22.95 -18.15
N ALA A 4 11.37 23.63 -17.03
CA ALA A 4 10.97 22.96 -15.79
C ALA A 4 9.54 22.41 -15.87
N ILE A 5 8.65 23.11 -16.58
CA ILE A 5 7.29 22.64 -16.86
C ILE A 5 7.35 21.38 -17.73
N VAL A 6 8.17 21.38 -18.79
CA VAL A 6 8.37 20.21 -19.65
C VAL A 6 8.90 19.01 -18.85
N ILE A 7 9.92 19.23 -18.01
CA ILE A 7 10.46 18.16 -17.15
C ILE A 7 9.39 17.62 -16.19
N PHE A 8 8.60 18.51 -15.58
CA PHE A 8 7.51 18.10 -14.70
C PHE A 8 6.47 17.22 -15.44
N PHE A 9 6.06 17.61 -16.66
CA PHE A 9 5.15 16.79 -17.46
C PHE A 9 5.74 15.42 -17.79
N ILE A 10 7.02 15.33 -18.15
CA ILE A 10 7.71 14.06 -18.39
C ILE A 10 7.69 13.18 -17.12
N ILE A 11 7.93 13.76 -15.95
CA ILE A 11 7.86 13.05 -14.66
C ILE A 11 6.44 12.51 -14.42
N VAL A 12 5.40 13.28 -14.71
CA VAL A 12 4.01 12.83 -14.57
C VAL A 12 3.69 11.70 -15.55
N LEU A 13 4.13 11.79 -16.81
CA LEU A 13 3.97 10.72 -17.78
C LEU A 13 4.69 9.43 -17.34
N LEU A 14 5.89 9.56 -16.78
CA LEU A 14 6.63 8.44 -16.19
C LEU A 14 5.87 7.81 -15.01
N ALA A 15 5.29 8.65 -14.14
CA ALA A 15 4.49 8.20 -13.01
C ALA A 15 3.24 7.43 -13.47
N ILE A 16 2.55 7.94 -14.50
CA ILE A 16 1.40 7.27 -15.14
C ILE A 16 1.84 5.92 -15.71
N PHE A 17 2.93 5.88 -16.48
CA PHE A 17 3.43 4.63 -17.05
C PHE A 17 3.65 3.55 -15.98
N PHE A 18 4.42 3.84 -14.93
CA PHE A 18 4.71 2.85 -13.89
C PHE A 18 3.48 2.41 -13.10
N ARG A 19 2.43 3.23 -13.00
CA ARG A 19 1.21 2.92 -12.24
C ARG A 19 0.15 2.22 -13.07
N PHE A 20 0.05 2.51 -14.36
CA PHE A 20 -0.99 1.96 -15.23
C PHE A 20 -0.52 0.80 -16.12
N TYR A 21 0.80 0.59 -16.29
CA TYR A 21 1.34 -0.53 -17.05
C TYR A 21 0.77 -1.86 -16.53
N GLN A 22 -0.01 -2.60 -17.33
CA GLN A 22 -0.60 -3.90 -16.98
C GLN A 22 -1.33 -3.95 -15.62
N LEU A 23 -2.00 -2.86 -15.21
CA LEU A 23 -2.58 -2.73 -13.87
C LEU A 23 -3.55 -3.87 -13.46
N GLY A 24 -4.31 -4.41 -14.41
CA GLY A 24 -5.23 -5.52 -14.15
C GLY A 24 -4.58 -6.92 -14.09
N ALA A 25 -3.33 -7.06 -14.55
CA ALA A 25 -2.63 -8.34 -14.68
C ALA A 25 -1.34 -8.42 -13.84
N ASN A 26 -0.81 -7.29 -13.38
CA ASN A 26 0.40 -7.20 -12.59
C ASN A 26 0.18 -6.28 -11.37
N PRO A 27 0.09 -6.82 -10.15
CA PRO A 27 0.35 -8.23 -9.80
C PRO A 27 -0.71 -9.21 -10.35
N ALA A 28 -0.29 -10.45 -10.61
CA ALA A 28 -1.21 -11.51 -11.03
C ALA A 28 -1.89 -12.10 -9.79
N GLY A 29 -3.22 -12.19 -9.83
CA GLY A 29 -4.03 -12.57 -8.68
C GLY A 29 -4.72 -11.34 -8.09
N PHE A 30 -5.42 -11.55 -6.98
CA PHE A 30 -6.20 -10.53 -6.30
C PHE A 30 -6.28 -10.86 -4.83
N PHE A 31 -5.90 -9.92 -3.97
CA PHE A 31 -5.86 -10.18 -2.53
C PHE A 31 -7.20 -9.89 -1.86
N THR A 32 -7.51 -10.61 -0.77
CA THR A 32 -8.77 -10.46 -0.01
C THR A 32 -9.11 -9.01 0.35
N ASP A 33 -8.09 -8.20 0.71
CA ASP A 33 -8.30 -6.80 1.09
C ASP A 33 -8.75 -5.96 -0.11
N GLU A 34 -8.21 -6.23 -1.31
CA GLU A 34 -8.62 -5.56 -2.54
C GLU A 34 -10.06 -5.94 -2.89
N ALA A 35 -10.41 -7.22 -2.73
CA ALA A 35 -11.75 -7.74 -2.97
C ALA A 35 -12.77 -7.10 -2.02
N SER A 36 -12.46 -6.99 -0.74
CA SER A 36 -13.30 -6.34 0.26
C SER A 36 -13.56 -4.85 -0.07
N ILE A 37 -12.53 -4.12 -0.54
CA ILE A 37 -12.70 -2.72 -0.98
C ILE A 37 -13.62 -2.62 -2.20
N GLY A 38 -13.39 -3.47 -3.21
CA GLY A 38 -14.22 -3.50 -4.42
C GLY A 38 -15.67 -3.87 -4.14
N LEU A 39 -15.90 -4.90 -3.32
CA LEU A 39 -17.23 -5.34 -2.90
C LEU A 39 -17.99 -4.27 -2.15
N ASN A 40 -17.35 -3.64 -1.15
CA ASN A 40 -18.00 -2.58 -0.38
C ASN A 40 -18.34 -1.37 -1.25
N ALA A 41 -17.45 -0.97 -2.15
CA ALA A 41 -17.72 0.13 -3.08
C ALA A 41 -18.86 -0.22 -4.06
N TYR A 42 -18.92 -1.47 -4.54
CA TYR A 42 -20.03 -1.95 -5.36
C TYR A 42 -21.34 -2.02 -4.58
N SER A 43 -21.31 -2.44 -3.32
CA SER A 43 -22.49 -2.46 -2.43
C SER A 43 -23.02 -1.04 -2.23
N ILE A 44 -22.15 -0.08 -1.87
CA ILE A 44 -22.54 1.33 -1.71
C ILE A 44 -23.16 1.88 -3.00
N LEU A 45 -22.58 1.56 -4.16
CA LEU A 45 -23.12 1.97 -5.46
C LEU A 45 -24.54 1.43 -5.71
N LYS A 46 -24.86 0.21 -5.25
CA LYS A 46 -26.13 -0.46 -5.53
C LYS A 46 -27.20 -0.23 -4.47
N THR A 47 -26.81 -0.10 -3.20
CA THR A 47 -27.75 -0.12 -2.06
C THR A 47 -27.62 1.11 -1.16
N GLY A 48 -26.56 1.90 -1.30
CA GLY A 48 -26.21 2.94 -0.33
C GLY A 48 -25.68 2.40 1.01
N ALA A 49 -25.41 1.10 1.10
CA ALA A 49 -24.92 0.43 2.30
C ALA A 49 -23.71 -0.47 2.03
N ASP A 50 -22.92 -0.76 3.07
CA ASP A 50 -21.82 -1.72 3.01
C ASP A 50 -22.31 -3.18 2.81
N THR A 51 -21.39 -4.13 2.70
CA THR A 51 -21.73 -5.55 2.53
C THR A 51 -22.47 -6.17 3.71
N TYR A 52 -22.57 -5.47 4.83
CA TYR A 52 -23.27 -5.87 6.05
C TYR A 52 -24.59 -5.10 6.25
N GLY A 53 -24.99 -4.28 5.28
CA GLY A 53 -26.24 -3.52 5.29
C GLY A 53 -26.20 -2.23 6.10
N ARG A 54 -25.03 -1.75 6.53
CA ARG A 54 -24.91 -0.45 7.22
C ARG A 54 -24.88 0.69 6.21
N PRO A 55 -25.77 1.68 6.32
CA PRO A 55 -25.80 2.81 5.38
C PRO A 55 -24.61 3.74 5.61
N PHE A 56 -23.89 4.08 4.53
CA PHE A 56 -22.77 5.03 4.51
C PHE A 56 -21.84 5.01 5.74
N PRO A 57 -21.22 3.85 6.07
CA PRO A 57 -20.41 3.75 7.27
C PRO A 57 -19.09 4.54 7.14
N VAL A 58 -18.56 4.98 8.28
CA VAL A 58 -17.21 5.56 8.40
C VAL A 58 -16.17 4.45 8.54
N TYR A 59 -16.49 3.33 9.17
CA TYR A 59 -15.66 2.12 9.17
C TYR A 59 -16.44 0.98 8.55
N PHE A 60 -15.91 0.43 7.47
CA PHE A 60 -16.52 -0.68 6.75
C PHE A 60 -16.14 -1.99 7.43
N GLU A 61 -17.12 -2.82 7.74
CA GLU A 61 -16.87 -4.13 8.31
C GLU A 61 -16.25 -5.06 7.25
N ALA A 62 -15.26 -5.83 7.66
CA ALA A 62 -14.65 -6.90 6.87
C ALA A 62 -14.46 -8.12 7.79
N VAL A 63 -14.27 -9.31 7.22
CA VAL A 63 -14.13 -10.53 8.04
C VAL A 63 -12.96 -10.40 9.03
N GLY A 64 -13.31 -10.24 10.31
CA GLY A 64 -12.36 -10.11 11.43
C GLY A 64 -11.63 -8.77 11.55
N ASP A 65 -12.01 -7.74 10.78
CA ASP A 65 -11.35 -6.42 10.80
C ASP A 65 -12.30 -5.29 10.33
N TYR A 66 -11.81 -4.05 10.34
CA TYR A 66 -12.50 -2.89 9.77
C TYR A 66 -11.60 -2.14 8.79
N ARG A 67 -12.23 -1.53 7.79
CA ARG A 67 -11.58 -0.85 6.68
C ARG A 67 -11.83 0.65 6.75
N ASP A 68 -10.75 1.42 6.61
CA ASP A 68 -10.82 2.87 6.52
C ASP A 68 -11.56 3.30 5.20
N PRO A 69 -12.37 4.37 5.23
CA PRO A 69 -13.42 4.62 4.25
C PRO A 69 -12.95 5.27 2.94
N VAL A 70 -11.86 6.05 2.97
CA VAL A 70 -11.47 6.92 1.84
C VAL A 70 -11.29 6.14 0.55
N MET A 71 -10.62 4.99 0.61
CA MET A 71 -10.35 4.17 -0.58
C MET A 71 -11.63 3.55 -1.15
N ILE A 72 -12.57 3.15 -0.28
CA ILE A 72 -13.84 2.53 -0.68
C ILE A 72 -14.73 3.57 -1.39
N TYR A 73 -14.95 4.73 -0.75
CA TYR A 73 -15.75 5.80 -1.36
C TYR A 73 -15.13 6.32 -2.66
N SER A 74 -13.80 6.41 -2.74
CA SER A 74 -13.11 6.81 -3.97
C SER A 74 -13.25 5.77 -5.09
N SER A 75 -13.51 4.51 -4.74
CA SER A 75 -13.71 3.42 -5.70
C SER A 75 -15.12 3.39 -6.30
N VAL A 76 -16.13 3.94 -5.61
CA VAL A 76 -17.53 3.99 -6.07
C VAL A 76 -17.68 4.57 -7.49
N PRO A 77 -17.19 5.79 -7.82
CA PRO A 77 -17.36 6.35 -9.16
C PRO A 77 -16.60 5.57 -10.24
N ILE A 78 -15.45 4.97 -9.90
CA ILE A 78 -14.66 4.20 -10.86
C ILE A 78 -15.33 2.86 -11.17
N ILE A 79 -15.87 2.19 -10.16
CA ILE A 79 -16.64 0.94 -10.32
C ILE A 79 -17.96 1.22 -11.04
N ALA A 80 -18.59 2.38 -10.81
CA ALA A 80 -19.76 2.78 -11.58
C ALA A 80 -19.45 2.94 -13.08
N TRP A 81 -18.25 3.41 -13.42
CA TRP A 81 -17.82 3.62 -14.80
C TRP A 81 -17.29 2.35 -15.48
N LEU A 82 -16.42 1.59 -14.82
CA LEU A 82 -15.66 0.47 -15.40
C LEU A 82 -16.17 -0.91 -14.98
N GLY A 83 -17.15 -0.97 -14.08
CA GLY A 83 -17.67 -2.21 -13.50
C GLY A 83 -16.82 -2.76 -12.35
N LEU A 84 -17.33 -3.80 -11.70
CA LEU A 84 -16.62 -4.51 -10.63
C LEU A 84 -15.61 -5.49 -11.25
N ASN A 85 -14.33 -5.15 -11.17
CA ASN A 85 -13.19 -5.99 -11.58
C ASN A 85 -11.90 -5.49 -10.89
N GLU A 86 -10.82 -6.27 -10.94
CA GLU A 86 -9.55 -5.96 -10.27
C GLU A 86 -8.92 -4.69 -10.84
N TYR A 87 -9.02 -4.47 -12.15
CA TYR A 87 -8.51 -3.26 -12.79
C TYR A 87 -9.15 -2.01 -12.18
N SER A 88 -10.47 -1.99 -12.00
CA SER A 88 -11.22 -0.85 -11.48
C SER A 88 -10.86 -0.53 -10.03
N VAL A 89 -10.65 -1.56 -9.20
CA VAL A 89 -10.21 -1.39 -7.81
C VAL A 89 -8.79 -0.82 -7.76
N ARG A 90 -7.88 -1.33 -8.59
CA ARG A 90 -6.48 -0.87 -8.65
C ARG A 90 -6.32 0.49 -9.34
N PHE A 91 -7.24 0.86 -10.22
CA PHE A 91 -7.26 2.15 -10.93
C PHE A 91 -7.26 3.34 -9.97
N VAL A 92 -8.04 3.23 -8.89
CA VAL A 92 -8.14 4.27 -7.85
C VAL A 92 -6.79 4.47 -7.15
N SER A 93 -6.09 3.37 -6.84
CA SER A 93 -4.75 3.42 -6.24
C SER A 93 -3.74 4.07 -7.17
N ALA A 94 -3.84 3.77 -8.47
CA ALA A 94 -2.97 4.36 -9.48
C ALA A 94 -3.17 5.88 -9.60
N ILE A 95 -4.42 6.36 -9.53
CA ILE A 95 -4.72 7.80 -9.49
C ILE A 95 -4.10 8.46 -8.27
N TYR A 96 -4.32 7.92 -7.06
CA TYR A 96 -3.71 8.46 -5.84
C TYR A 96 -2.18 8.47 -5.93
N GLY A 97 -1.60 7.43 -6.53
CA GLY A 97 -0.17 7.35 -6.77
C GLY A 97 0.35 8.46 -7.69
N VAL A 98 -0.34 8.77 -8.79
CA VAL A 98 0.06 9.88 -9.69
C VAL A 98 -0.16 11.23 -9.01
N ALA A 99 -1.28 11.38 -8.32
CA ALA A 99 -1.60 12.59 -7.56
C ALA A 99 -0.56 12.88 -6.48
N ALA A 100 -0.04 11.86 -5.79
CA ALA A 100 1.04 12.01 -4.81
C ALA A 100 2.35 12.53 -5.44
N VAL A 101 2.69 12.10 -6.66
CA VAL A 101 3.86 12.62 -7.42
C VAL A 101 3.69 14.10 -7.75
N ILE A 102 2.50 14.49 -8.18
CA ILE A 102 2.18 15.90 -8.43
C ILE A 102 2.25 16.70 -7.13
N MET A 103 1.72 16.15 -6.03
CA MET A 103 1.65 16.85 -4.75
C MET A 103 3.04 17.01 -4.11
N ILE A 104 3.92 16.01 -4.22
CA ILE A 104 5.27 16.10 -3.67
C ILE A 104 6.15 17.09 -4.47
N TYR A 105 5.89 17.29 -5.77
CA TYR A 105 6.50 18.37 -6.55
C TYR A 105 6.20 19.73 -5.90
N PHE A 106 4.93 19.99 -5.62
CA PHE A 106 4.50 21.25 -5.01
C PHE A 106 5.04 21.41 -3.59
N LEU A 107 5.06 20.35 -2.79
CA LEU A 107 5.68 20.34 -1.46
C LEU A 107 7.17 20.68 -1.54
N GLY A 108 7.93 19.99 -2.39
CA GLY A 108 9.35 20.25 -2.62
C GLY A 108 9.63 21.68 -3.10
N CYS A 109 8.79 22.20 -4.00
CA CYS A 109 8.88 23.60 -4.44
C CYS A 109 8.67 24.59 -3.30
N GLN A 110 7.71 24.33 -2.42
CA GLN A 110 7.36 25.19 -1.29
C GLN A 110 8.47 25.26 -0.24
N ILE A 111 9.18 24.15 0.00
CA ILE A 111 10.22 24.07 1.04
C ILE A 111 11.63 24.38 0.53
N GLY A 112 11.91 24.05 -0.73
CA GLY A 112 13.26 23.96 -1.29
C GLY A 112 13.46 24.54 -2.68
N GLY A 113 12.41 25.11 -3.25
CA GLY A 113 12.42 25.64 -4.61
C GLY A 113 12.30 24.56 -5.69
N GLN A 114 12.28 25.00 -6.95
CA GLN A 114 11.88 24.18 -8.08
C GLN A 114 12.75 22.93 -8.29
N LYS A 115 14.06 23.00 -8.03
CA LYS A 115 14.97 21.85 -8.19
C LYS A 115 14.62 20.72 -7.23
N VAL A 116 14.37 21.04 -5.95
CA VAL A 116 13.97 20.06 -4.94
C VAL A 116 12.61 19.47 -5.29
N GLY A 117 11.65 20.30 -5.72
CA GLY A 117 10.36 19.82 -6.22
C GLY A 117 10.48 18.81 -7.38
N LEU A 118 11.26 19.13 -8.42
CA LEU A 118 11.46 18.23 -9.56
C LEU A 118 12.13 16.92 -9.15
N TRP A 119 13.18 16.97 -8.31
CA TRP A 119 13.84 15.75 -7.84
C TRP A 119 12.96 14.91 -6.93
N SER A 120 12.21 15.51 -5.99
CA SER A 120 11.29 14.76 -5.13
C SER A 120 10.19 14.08 -5.94
N ALA A 121 9.64 14.76 -6.95
CA ALA A 121 8.64 14.18 -7.84
C ALA A 121 9.21 13.08 -8.73
N PHE A 122 10.40 13.29 -9.30
CA PHE A 122 11.09 12.27 -10.09
C PHE A 122 11.33 11.00 -9.27
N LEU A 123 11.93 11.14 -8.08
CA LEU A 123 12.22 10.01 -7.21
C LEU A 123 10.95 9.27 -6.76
N LEU A 124 9.87 9.99 -6.45
CA LEU A 124 8.58 9.36 -6.11
C LEU A 124 7.90 8.70 -7.33
N ALA A 125 8.09 9.24 -8.53
CA ALA A 125 7.54 8.67 -9.76
C ALA A 125 8.08 7.26 -10.03
N ILE A 126 9.37 7.05 -9.75
CA ILE A 126 10.07 5.78 -9.96
C ILE A 126 10.29 4.94 -8.69
N SER A 127 9.86 5.40 -7.51
CA SER A 127 10.13 4.70 -6.23
C SER A 127 9.53 3.28 -6.23
N PRO A 128 10.32 2.21 -6.00
CA PRO A 128 9.81 0.84 -5.94
C PRO A 128 8.72 0.68 -4.88
N TRP A 129 8.98 1.22 -3.68
CA TRP A 129 8.06 1.22 -2.55
C TRP A 129 6.71 1.86 -2.91
N HIS A 130 6.74 3.07 -3.48
CA HIS A 130 5.51 3.79 -3.80
C HIS A 130 4.81 3.23 -5.05
N VAL A 131 5.55 2.77 -6.06
CA VAL A 131 4.99 2.19 -7.28
C VAL A 131 4.23 0.91 -6.97
N LEU A 132 4.77 -0.02 -6.18
CA LEU A 132 4.07 -1.25 -5.80
C LEU A 132 2.71 -0.92 -5.13
N PHE A 133 2.73 -0.08 -4.10
CA PHE A 133 1.50 0.22 -3.34
C PHE A 133 0.50 1.11 -4.07
N SER A 134 0.90 1.76 -5.18
CA SER A 134 -0.02 2.47 -6.07
C SER A 134 -0.58 1.59 -7.19
N ARG A 135 -0.19 0.31 -7.27
CA ARG A 135 -0.69 -0.65 -8.26
C ARG A 135 -1.64 -1.70 -7.69
N VAL A 136 -1.89 -1.62 -6.39
CA VAL A 136 -2.68 -2.60 -5.63
C VAL A 136 -3.77 -1.84 -4.90
N GLY A 137 -4.95 -2.43 -4.78
CA GLY A 137 -6.14 -1.84 -4.18
C GLY A 137 -6.07 -1.65 -2.66
N PHE A 138 -4.99 -1.09 -2.12
CA PHE A 138 -4.79 -0.87 -0.68
C PHE A 138 -5.04 0.59 -0.28
N GLN A 139 -5.53 0.78 0.94
CA GLN A 139 -5.91 2.09 1.49
C GLN A 139 -4.71 3.01 1.74
N LEU A 140 -3.53 2.40 1.88
CA LEU A 140 -2.26 3.06 2.13
C LEU A 140 -2.01 4.26 1.21
N ILE A 141 -2.13 4.08 -0.10
CA ILE A 141 -1.65 5.09 -1.06
C ILE A 141 -2.44 6.40 -0.98
N ALA A 142 -3.73 6.32 -0.65
CA ALA A 142 -4.56 7.48 -0.39
C ALA A 142 -4.04 8.29 0.81
N SER A 143 -3.60 7.60 1.87
CA SER A 143 -3.04 8.26 3.05
C SER A 143 -1.76 9.05 2.75
N ILE A 144 -0.90 8.52 1.87
CA ILE A 144 0.34 9.20 1.46
C ILE A 144 0.02 10.47 0.67
N PHE A 145 -0.92 10.40 -0.27
CA PHE A 145 -1.36 11.59 -1.02
C PHE A 145 -1.93 12.67 -0.07
N TRP A 146 -2.89 12.31 0.78
CA TRP A 146 -3.54 13.25 1.69
C TRP A 146 -2.58 13.83 2.73
N LEU A 147 -1.57 13.06 3.16
CA LEU A 147 -0.54 13.55 4.05
C LEU A 147 0.36 14.59 3.37
N ILE A 148 0.81 14.34 2.13
CA ILE A 148 1.60 15.31 1.35
C ILE A 148 0.76 16.57 1.07
N PHE A 149 -0.52 16.40 0.74
CA PHE A 149 -1.47 17.50 0.55
C PHE A 149 -1.60 18.36 1.81
N GLY A 150 -1.83 17.72 2.97
CA GLY A 150 -1.91 18.39 4.27
C GLY A 150 -0.62 19.13 4.61
N LEU A 151 0.53 18.49 4.44
CA LEU A 151 1.85 19.09 4.69
C LEU A 151 2.11 20.30 3.77
N TYR A 152 1.73 20.25 2.50
CA TYR A 152 1.90 21.37 1.57
C TYR A 152 1.09 22.60 1.98
N PHE A 153 -0.21 22.41 2.24
CA PHE A 153 -1.06 23.52 2.65
C PHE A 153 -0.72 24.02 4.06
N PHE A 154 -0.22 23.15 4.93
CA PHE A 154 0.31 23.56 6.22
C PHE A 154 1.52 24.50 6.07
N HIS A 155 2.48 24.17 5.19
CA HIS A 155 3.59 25.08 4.88
C HIS A 155 3.14 26.40 4.23
N LYS A 156 2.05 26.40 3.45
CA LYS A 156 1.42 27.63 2.94
C LYS A 156 0.78 28.45 4.06
N SER A 157 0.23 27.80 5.08
CA SER A 157 -0.47 28.44 6.18
C SER A 157 0.41 29.38 7.02
N PHE A 158 1.71 29.10 7.10
CA PHE A 158 2.69 29.99 7.75
C PHE A 158 2.76 31.39 7.10
N LYS A 159 2.44 31.51 5.81
CA LYS A 159 2.37 32.81 5.12
C LYS A 159 0.96 33.38 5.09
N ASN A 160 -0.04 32.52 4.91
CA ASN A 160 -1.44 32.92 4.92
C ASN A 160 -2.29 31.82 5.59
N TYR A 161 -2.79 32.12 6.79
CA TYR A 161 -3.48 31.18 7.66
C TYR A 161 -4.74 30.54 7.04
N HIS A 162 -5.36 31.15 6.02
CA HIS A 162 -6.52 30.58 5.33
C HIS A 162 -6.24 29.20 4.71
N TRP A 163 -4.98 28.95 4.31
CA TRP A 163 -4.55 27.64 3.80
C TRP A 163 -4.59 26.53 4.87
N PHE A 164 -4.68 26.87 6.15
CA PHE A 164 -4.81 25.90 7.23
C PHE A 164 -6.08 25.05 7.09
N ALA A 165 -7.15 25.56 6.45
CA ALA A 165 -8.38 24.80 6.21
C ALA A 165 -8.12 23.57 5.34
N LEU A 166 -7.39 23.78 4.24
CA LEU A 166 -7.02 22.70 3.34
C LEU A 166 -5.98 21.77 3.99
N ALA A 167 -5.08 22.30 4.82
CA ALA A 167 -4.16 21.48 5.59
C ALA A 167 -4.91 20.50 6.51
N LEU A 168 -5.89 21.02 7.26
CA LEU A 168 -6.74 20.26 8.15
C LEU A 168 -7.60 19.23 7.40
N CYS A 169 -8.18 19.61 6.26
CA CYS A 169 -8.88 18.65 5.38
C CYS A 169 -7.96 17.49 4.96
N GLY A 170 -6.73 17.79 4.52
CA GLY A 170 -5.72 16.77 4.21
C GLY A 170 -5.40 15.85 5.39
N PHE A 171 -5.20 16.40 6.59
CA PHE A 171 -4.92 15.60 7.79
C PHE A 171 -6.11 14.75 8.25
N ILE A 172 -7.34 15.26 8.15
CA ILE A 172 -8.56 14.50 8.46
C ILE A 172 -8.73 13.35 7.46
N LEU A 173 -8.55 13.61 6.16
CA LEU A 173 -8.62 12.55 5.15
C LEU A 173 -7.48 11.53 5.30
N THR A 174 -6.29 11.98 5.72
CA THR A 174 -5.18 11.09 6.10
C THR A 174 -5.61 10.17 7.25
N PHE A 175 -6.24 10.72 8.29
CA PHE A 175 -6.73 9.96 9.44
C PHE A 175 -7.71 8.86 9.03
N PHE A 176 -8.63 9.15 8.10
CA PHE A 176 -9.61 8.20 7.57
C PHE A 176 -9.11 7.40 6.35
N SER A 177 -7.81 7.41 6.05
CA SER A 177 -7.27 6.64 4.91
C SER A 177 -6.58 5.36 5.35
N TYR A 178 -5.82 5.36 6.45
CA TYR A 178 -5.06 4.17 6.84
C TYR A 178 -4.71 4.16 8.32
N SER A 179 -5.01 3.08 9.02
CA SER A 179 -4.87 3.03 10.47
C SER A 179 -3.44 3.26 11.00
N SER A 180 -2.39 2.79 10.31
CA SER A 180 -1.00 3.02 10.78
C SER A 180 -0.58 4.48 10.68
N ILE A 181 -1.13 5.24 9.72
CA ILE A 181 -0.75 6.65 9.52
C ILE A 181 -1.23 7.55 10.67
N LYS A 182 -2.26 7.12 11.42
CA LYS A 182 -2.89 7.88 12.53
C LYS A 182 -1.87 8.26 13.60
N LEU A 183 -0.89 7.38 13.87
CA LEU A 183 0.19 7.64 14.83
C LEU A 183 1.08 8.81 14.42
N TYR A 184 1.37 8.95 13.13
CA TYR A 184 2.22 10.04 12.64
C TYR A 184 1.54 11.40 12.79
N LEU A 185 0.22 11.46 12.55
CA LEU A 185 -0.56 12.70 12.72
C LEU A 185 -0.47 13.27 14.14
N ALA A 186 -0.44 12.40 15.16
CA ALA A 186 -0.26 12.82 16.55
C ALA A 186 1.12 13.44 16.82
N VAL A 187 2.15 13.00 16.09
CA VAL A 187 3.53 13.44 16.29
C VAL A 187 3.88 14.66 15.41
N LEU A 188 3.16 14.90 14.32
CA LEU A 188 3.42 16.03 13.40
C LEU A 188 3.52 17.40 14.11
N PRO A 189 2.62 17.80 15.01
CA PRO A 189 2.72 19.10 15.70
C PRO A 189 4.01 19.23 16.52
N ILE A 190 4.43 18.13 17.16
CA ILE A 190 5.67 18.08 17.95
C ILE A 190 6.88 18.26 17.03
N LEU A 191 6.90 17.60 15.86
CA LEU A 191 7.97 17.78 14.87
C LEU A 191 8.03 19.22 14.36
N PHE A 192 6.88 19.87 14.12
CA PHE A 192 6.84 21.27 13.73
C PHE A 192 7.28 22.22 14.85
N LEU A 193 6.94 21.92 16.10
CA LEU A 193 7.41 22.70 17.25
C LEU A 193 8.93 22.64 17.38
N ILE A 194 9.54 21.46 17.18
CA ILE A 194 11.00 21.28 17.23
C ILE A 194 11.69 21.98 16.04
N SER A 195 11.12 21.85 14.84
CA SER A 195 11.78 22.28 13.59
C SER A 195 11.50 23.72 13.16
N ARG A 196 10.32 24.25 13.49
CA ARG A 196 9.79 25.55 13.07
C ARG A 196 9.01 26.22 14.22
N PRO A 197 9.60 26.37 15.43
CA PRO A 197 8.87 26.88 16.59
C PRO A 197 8.30 28.28 16.36
N HIS A 198 9.08 29.18 15.75
CA HIS A 198 8.66 30.57 15.55
C HIS A 198 7.49 30.68 14.58
N GLU A 199 7.54 29.99 13.44
CA GLU A 199 6.45 29.98 12.46
C GLU A 199 5.18 29.34 13.05
N LEU A 200 5.31 28.22 13.77
CA LEU A 200 4.19 27.54 14.41
C LEU A 200 3.55 28.39 15.50
N LEU A 201 4.33 28.94 16.44
CA LEU A 201 3.81 29.77 17.53
C LEU A 201 3.15 31.05 17.00
N THR A 202 3.67 31.63 15.91
CA THR A 202 3.05 32.79 15.25
C THR A 202 1.70 32.42 14.63
N LEU A 203 1.59 31.24 14.01
CA LEU A 203 0.33 30.74 13.48
C LEU A 203 -0.70 30.52 14.60
N LEU A 204 -0.30 29.89 15.71
CA LEU A 204 -1.15 29.58 16.86
C LEU A 204 -1.66 30.80 17.63
N LYS A 205 -1.07 32.00 17.45
CA LYS A 205 -1.61 33.25 18.01
C LYS A 205 -2.93 33.69 17.37
N LYS A 206 -3.27 33.16 16.18
CA LYS A 206 -4.51 33.51 15.47
C LYS A 206 -5.67 32.68 16.00
N TRP A 207 -6.71 33.32 16.53
CA TRP A 207 -7.90 32.62 17.06
C TRP A 207 -8.60 31.77 16.00
N GLN A 208 -8.53 32.16 14.72
CA GLN A 208 -9.09 31.39 13.60
C GLN A 208 -8.48 30.00 13.48
N ILE A 209 -7.20 29.84 13.84
CA ILE A 209 -6.54 28.52 13.82
C ILE A 209 -7.17 27.60 14.87
N TRP A 210 -7.48 28.12 16.05
CA TRP A 210 -8.14 27.37 17.10
C TRP A 210 -9.57 27.01 16.74
N THR A 211 -10.34 27.92 16.14
CA THR A 211 -11.70 27.60 15.70
C THR A 211 -11.72 26.56 14.60
N MET A 212 -10.85 26.68 13.61
CA MET A 212 -10.72 25.67 12.55
C MET A 212 -10.30 24.31 13.12
N THR A 213 -9.34 24.29 14.05
CA THR A 213 -8.90 23.07 14.73
C THR A 213 -10.04 22.45 15.54
N ALA A 214 -10.78 23.25 16.31
CA ALA A 214 -11.91 22.78 17.09
C ALA A 214 -13.02 22.19 16.20
N VAL A 215 -13.33 22.84 15.08
CA VAL A 215 -14.28 22.31 14.07
C VAL A 215 -13.77 20.99 13.49
N GLY A 216 -12.49 20.91 13.12
CA GLY A 216 -11.91 19.67 12.59
C GLY A 216 -11.95 18.52 13.60
N ILE A 217 -11.60 18.79 14.86
CA ILE A 217 -11.68 17.82 15.95
C ILE A 217 -13.14 17.40 16.17
N ALA A 218 -14.08 18.34 16.20
CA ALA A 218 -15.50 18.04 16.34
C ALA A 218 -15.98 17.12 15.21
N VAL A 219 -15.62 17.41 13.96
CA VAL A 219 -15.95 16.54 12.81
C VAL A 219 -15.37 15.13 13.00
N VAL A 220 -14.09 15.01 13.35
CA VAL A 220 -13.47 13.69 13.58
C VAL A 220 -14.18 12.95 14.71
N ILE A 221 -14.41 13.62 15.85
CA ILE A 221 -15.10 13.02 17.01
C ILE A 221 -16.50 12.57 16.63
N ILE A 222 -17.30 13.40 15.96
CA ILE A 222 -18.66 13.05 15.52
C ILE A 222 -18.63 11.79 14.64
N LEU A 223 -17.69 11.70 13.71
CA LEU A 223 -17.58 10.56 12.80
C LEU A 223 -17.10 9.26 13.49
N ILE A 224 -16.23 9.36 14.50
CA ILE A 224 -15.70 8.17 15.20
C ILE A 224 -16.46 7.81 16.47
N TYR A 225 -17.29 8.70 17.02
CA TYR A 225 -17.93 8.52 18.33
C TYR A 225 -18.71 7.21 18.46
N PRO A 226 -19.55 6.80 17.48
CA PRO A 226 -20.23 5.50 17.56
C PRO A 226 -19.25 4.32 17.66
N TYR A 227 -18.13 4.42 16.95
CA TYR A 227 -17.08 3.39 16.90
C TYR A 227 -16.13 3.38 18.10
N LEU A 228 -16.13 4.47 18.88
CA LEU A 228 -15.47 4.51 20.18
C LEU A 228 -16.32 3.79 21.23
N LEU A 229 -17.65 3.94 21.18
CA LEU A 229 -18.57 3.31 22.13
C LEU A 229 -18.63 1.79 21.99
N ASP A 230 -18.60 1.27 20.76
CA ASP A 230 -18.66 -0.17 20.49
C ASP A 230 -17.27 -0.87 20.47
N GLY A 231 -16.20 -0.08 20.67
CA GLY A 231 -14.81 -0.56 20.64
C GLY A 231 -14.24 -0.84 19.25
N THR A 232 -15.02 -0.67 18.18
CA THR A 232 -14.60 -0.95 16.79
C THR A 232 -13.34 -0.17 16.41
N PHE A 233 -13.20 1.06 16.88
CA PHE A 233 -12.03 1.90 16.63
C PHE A 233 -10.70 1.24 17.05
N PHE A 234 -10.70 0.44 18.12
CA PHE A 234 -9.50 -0.18 18.69
C PHE A 234 -9.23 -1.60 18.18
N LYS A 235 -10.18 -2.25 17.48
CA LYS A 235 -10.04 -3.64 17.02
C LYS A 235 -8.79 -3.86 16.18
N ARG A 236 -8.49 -2.93 15.26
CA ARG A 236 -7.30 -3.06 14.41
C ARG A 236 -6.00 -3.02 15.21
N TRP A 237 -5.93 -2.16 16.23
CA TRP A 237 -4.78 -2.08 17.12
C TRP A 237 -4.60 -3.38 17.89
N GLN A 238 -5.67 -3.89 18.51
CA GLN A 238 -5.66 -5.16 19.27
C GLN A 238 -5.25 -6.38 18.42
N GLN A 239 -5.52 -6.34 17.12
CA GLN A 239 -5.15 -7.41 16.19
C GLN A 239 -3.65 -7.42 15.84
N VAL A 240 -3.02 -6.25 15.75
CA VAL A 240 -1.65 -6.12 15.23
C VAL A 240 -0.62 -5.75 16.30
N GLU A 241 -1.08 -5.37 17.49
CA GLU A 241 -0.21 -5.04 18.61
C GLU A 241 0.62 -6.25 19.01
N ARG A 242 1.88 -5.98 19.35
CA ARG A 242 2.77 -6.99 19.88
C ARG A 242 2.33 -7.41 21.28
N LYS A 243 1.99 -8.69 21.46
CA LYS A 243 1.59 -9.25 22.76
C LYS A 243 2.74 -9.37 23.75
N ASP A 244 3.97 -9.55 23.25
CA ASP A 244 5.19 -9.73 24.04
C ASP A 244 6.10 -8.48 23.98
N PHE A 245 5.67 -7.40 24.64
CA PHE A 245 6.45 -6.15 24.63
C PHE A 245 7.86 -6.38 25.22
N ASN A 246 8.88 -6.18 24.37
CA ASN A 246 10.29 -6.30 24.74
C ASN A 246 11.07 -5.18 24.06
N VAL A 247 11.75 -4.35 24.86
CA VAL A 247 12.52 -3.18 24.39
C VAL A 247 13.60 -3.58 23.38
N GLN A 248 14.27 -4.72 23.57
CA GLN A 248 15.27 -5.21 22.62
C GLN A 248 14.64 -5.55 21.27
N LYS A 249 13.46 -6.18 21.27
CA LYS A 249 12.74 -6.49 20.02
C LYS A 249 12.26 -5.21 19.32
N VAL A 250 11.80 -4.21 20.07
CA VAL A 250 11.40 -2.90 19.52
C VAL A 250 12.62 -2.15 18.93
N ALA A 251 13.76 -2.18 19.62
CA ALA A 251 15.00 -1.58 19.14
C ALA A 251 15.52 -2.29 17.88
N GLN A 252 15.56 -3.62 17.88
CA GLN A 252 15.91 -4.41 16.70
C GLN A 252 14.96 -4.10 15.54
N SER A 253 13.68 -3.97 15.84
CA SER A 253 12.66 -3.64 14.87
C SER A 253 12.91 -2.29 14.22
N TYR A 254 13.25 -1.29 15.01
CA TYR A 254 13.64 0.02 14.53
C TYR A 254 14.91 -0.04 13.65
N ILE A 255 15.95 -0.77 14.07
CA ILE A 255 17.21 -0.91 13.32
C ILE A 255 16.99 -1.61 11.97
N ASN A 256 16.15 -2.64 11.93
CA ASN A 256 15.85 -3.39 10.70
C ASN A 256 15.28 -2.50 9.59
N HIS A 257 14.49 -1.48 9.95
CA HIS A 257 13.98 -0.48 9.02
C HIS A 257 15.08 0.40 8.40
N PHE A 258 16.23 0.57 9.05
CA PHE A 258 17.36 1.28 8.46
C PHE A 258 18.41 0.36 7.83
N SER A 259 18.15 -0.96 7.81
CA SER A 259 19.08 -1.92 7.25
C SER A 259 19.21 -1.74 5.72
N PRO A 260 20.41 -1.94 5.14
CA PRO A 260 20.59 -1.94 3.69
C PRO A 260 19.77 -3.01 2.98
N VAL A 261 19.52 -4.14 3.65
CA VAL A 261 18.70 -5.24 3.12
C VAL A 261 17.27 -4.76 2.86
N PHE A 262 16.65 -4.12 3.85
CA PHE A 262 15.30 -3.57 3.70
C PHE A 262 15.28 -2.37 2.73
N LEU A 263 16.17 -1.40 2.92
CA LEU A 263 16.10 -0.15 2.17
C LEU A 263 16.57 -0.27 0.72
N PHE A 264 17.57 -1.09 0.38
CA PHE A 264 18.23 -1.03 -0.92
C PHE A 264 18.35 -2.37 -1.66
N GLU A 265 18.36 -3.50 -0.96
CA GLU A 265 18.63 -4.81 -1.59
C GLU A 265 17.37 -5.61 -1.92
N LYS A 266 16.52 -5.89 -0.91
CA LYS A 266 15.48 -6.93 -0.95
C LYS A 266 14.08 -6.43 -0.61
N GLY A 267 13.99 -5.30 0.09
CA GLY A 267 12.70 -4.79 0.56
C GLY A 267 12.11 -5.68 1.65
N ASN A 268 10.79 -5.59 1.82
CA ASN A 268 10.06 -6.40 2.79
C ASN A 268 9.98 -7.89 2.45
N SER A 269 9.63 -8.24 1.21
CA SER A 269 9.19 -9.60 0.84
C SER A 269 10.31 -10.64 0.80
N GLU A 270 11.58 -10.21 0.77
CA GLU A 270 12.75 -11.08 0.86
C GLU A 270 13.62 -10.72 2.08
N PHE A 271 13.03 -10.04 3.07
CA PHE A 271 13.66 -9.83 4.37
C PHE A 271 13.72 -11.17 5.15
N PRO A 272 14.78 -11.45 5.94
CA PRO A 272 14.83 -12.67 6.75
C PRO A 272 13.56 -12.89 7.58
N ASP A 273 13.11 -14.15 7.62
CA ASP A 273 11.92 -14.62 8.35
C ASP A 273 10.57 -14.09 7.84
N GLU A 274 10.53 -13.35 6.72
CA GLU A 274 9.29 -12.95 6.05
C GLU A 274 8.88 -13.98 4.99
N SER A 275 7.59 -14.33 4.98
CA SER A 275 7.00 -15.23 3.98
C SER A 275 6.05 -14.51 3.02
N VAL A 276 5.65 -13.28 3.35
CA VAL A 276 4.66 -12.51 2.58
C VAL A 276 5.28 -11.83 1.35
N GLN A 277 4.82 -12.23 0.17
CA GLN A 277 5.39 -11.80 -1.12
C GLN A 277 4.77 -10.51 -1.71
N ARG A 278 3.80 -9.91 -1.01
CA ARG A 278 3.00 -8.75 -1.48
C ARG A 278 3.42 -7.39 -0.91
N HIS A 279 4.51 -7.32 -0.15
CA HIS A 279 4.92 -6.09 0.56
C HIS A 279 6.13 -5.39 -0.05
N SER A 280 6.88 -6.04 -0.94
CA SER A 280 7.85 -5.40 -1.82
C SER A 280 7.97 -6.17 -3.15
N ILE A 281 8.71 -5.63 -4.11
CA ILE A 281 9.05 -6.34 -5.34
C ILE A 281 10.33 -7.15 -5.07
N HIS A 282 10.31 -8.44 -5.42
CA HIS A 282 11.47 -9.32 -5.30
C HIS A 282 12.72 -8.77 -5.99
N GLY A 283 13.85 -8.85 -5.31
CA GLY A 283 15.16 -8.39 -5.76
C GLY A 283 15.30 -6.87 -5.81
N VAL A 284 14.41 -6.13 -5.14
CA VAL A 284 14.42 -4.67 -5.12
C VAL A 284 14.16 -4.15 -3.70
N GLY A 285 15.05 -3.29 -3.21
CA GLY A 285 14.84 -2.53 -1.98
C GLY A 285 13.71 -1.52 -2.06
N GLU A 286 13.25 -1.00 -0.92
CA GLU A 286 12.24 0.07 -0.89
C GLU A 286 12.73 1.37 -1.57
N LEU A 287 14.05 1.55 -1.65
CA LEU A 287 14.77 2.65 -2.29
C LEU A 287 15.83 2.10 -3.25
N TYR A 288 16.29 2.94 -4.17
CA TYR A 288 17.41 2.56 -5.05
C TYR A 288 18.77 2.75 -4.38
N TRP A 289 19.73 1.88 -4.71
CA TRP A 289 21.14 2.05 -4.31
C TRP A 289 21.73 3.40 -4.69
N PHE A 290 21.36 3.96 -5.85
CA PHE A 290 21.84 5.28 -6.26
C PHE A 290 21.36 6.40 -5.33
N GLN A 291 20.26 6.20 -4.59
CA GLN A 291 19.77 7.19 -3.64
C GLN A 291 20.67 7.26 -2.39
N ALA A 292 21.33 6.17 -2.00
CA ALA A 292 22.12 6.10 -0.77
C ALA A 292 23.17 7.23 -0.63
N PRO A 293 24.07 7.50 -1.60
CA PRO A 293 25.04 8.58 -1.45
C PRO A 293 24.39 9.96 -1.35
N PHE A 294 23.30 10.20 -2.09
CA PHE A 294 22.59 11.48 -2.04
C PHE A 294 21.77 11.64 -0.76
N LEU A 295 21.20 10.55 -0.24
CA LEU A 295 20.48 10.54 1.04
C LEU A 295 21.45 10.87 2.18
N ILE A 296 22.62 10.21 2.22
CA ILE A 296 23.66 10.48 3.22
C ILE A 296 24.13 11.93 3.13
N LEU A 297 24.41 12.43 1.91
CA LEU A 297 24.78 13.82 1.71
C LEU A 297 23.66 14.78 2.15
N GLY A 298 22.41 14.48 1.82
CA GLY A 298 21.25 15.26 2.25
C GLY A 298 21.15 15.34 3.77
N ILE A 299 21.24 14.20 4.47
CA ILE A 299 21.26 14.13 5.93
C ILE A 299 22.40 14.96 6.52
N ALA A 300 23.63 14.78 6.03
CA ALA A 300 24.79 15.51 6.50
C ALA A 300 24.63 17.02 6.30
N LEU A 301 24.24 17.46 5.11
CA LEU A 301 24.10 18.88 4.79
C LEU A 301 22.98 19.55 5.58
N ILE A 302 21.83 18.89 5.76
CA ILE A 302 20.73 19.40 6.60
C ILE A 302 21.18 19.50 8.06
N SER A 303 21.99 18.56 8.54
CA SER A 303 22.45 18.53 9.94
C SER A 303 23.45 19.65 10.25
N PHE A 304 24.38 19.93 9.31
CA PHE A 304 25.50 20.85 9.54
C PHE A 304 25.32 22.25 8.93
N ARG A 305 24.50 22.45 7.89
CA ARG A 305 24.25 23.77 7.30
C ARG A 305 22.99 24.42 7.87
N LYS A 306 23.16 25.48 8.68
CA LYS A 306 22.04 26.21 9.32
C LYS A 306 20.95 26.66 8.34
N SER A 307 21.32 27.08 7.13
CA SER A 307 20.36 27.51 6.09
C SER A 307 19.42 26.39 5.63
N LEU A 308 19.95 25.17 5.46
CA LEU A 308 19.16 23.99 5.10
C LEU A 308 18.43 23.44 6.32
N LYS A 309 19.08 23.39 7.49
CA LYS A 309 18.50 22.90 8.73
C LYS A 309 17.15 23.56 9.03
N LYS A 310 17.08 24.89 8.92
CA LYS A 310 15.83 25.63 9.12
C LYS A 310 14.69 25.08 8.26
N ASN A 311 14.96 24.71 7.01
CA ASN A 311 13.93 24.28 6.07
C ASN A 311 13.58 22.80 6.13
N TYR A 312 14.54 21.95 6.48
CA TYR A 312 14.41 20.50 6.35
C TYR A 312 14.50 19.71 7.65
N LEU A 313 14.73 20.37 8.80
CA LEU A 313 14.78 19.68 10.09
C LEU A 313 13.50 18.89 10.37
N PHE A 314 12.34 19.40 9.96
CA PHE A 314 11.07 18.65 10.04
C PHE A 314 11.18 17.28 9.34
N TYR A 315 11.64 17.25 8.08
CA TYR A 315 11.73 16.03 7.30
C TYR A 315 12.84 15.10 7.80
N LEU A 316 13.93 15.66 8.35
CA LEU A 316 14.97 14.88 9.01
C LEU A 316 14.44 14.21 10.30
N SER A 317 13.68 14.92 11.12
CA SER A 317 13.01 14.34 12.29
C SER A 317 11.92 13.35 11.89
N PHE A 318 11.20 13.62 10.80
CA PHE A 318 10.20 12.71 10.24
C PHE A 318 10.85 11.42 9.73
N LEU A 319 12.05 11.50 9.14
CA LEU A 319 12.84 10.32 8.79
C LEU A 319 13.16 9.49 10.03
N ILE A 320 13.55 10.09 11.15
CA ILE A 320 13.89 9.33 12.37
C ILE A 320 12.67 8.55 12.89
N ILE A 321 11.49 9.17 12.89
CA ILE A 321 10.27 8.52 13.41
C ILE A 321 9.55 7.65 12.36
N TYR A 322 10.07 7.52 11.14
CA TYR A 322 9.37 6.85 10.05
C TYR A 322 8.96 5.38 10.36
N PRO A 323 9.69 4.60 11.19
CA PRO A 323 9.28 3.24 11.54
C PRO A 323 8.14 3.16 12.56
N LEU A 324 7.64 4.29 13.09
CA LEU A 324 6.71 4.36 14.22
C LEU A 324 5.47 3.47 14.05
N GLY A 325 4.95 3.36 12.82
CA GLY A 325 3.79 2.54 12.51
C GLY A 325 4.02 1.03 12.59
N SER A 326 5.28 0.57 12.54
CA SER A 326 5.65 -0.85 12.49
C SER A 326 6.31 -1.36 13.78
N ILE A 327 7.08 -0.54 14.50
CA ILE A 327 7.88 -1.01 15.65
C ILE A 327 7.07 -1.61 16.82
N PHE A 328 5.78 -1.26 16.92
CA PHE A 328 4.87 -1.79 17.94
C PHE A 328 4.09 -3.04 17.50
N THR A 329 4.43 -3.60 16.33
CA THR A 329 3.71 -4.72 15.74
C THR A 329 4.58 -5.98 15.65
N GLU A 330 3.96 -7.14 15.44
CA GLU A 330 4.65 -8.44 15.45
C GLU A 330 5.55 -8.66 14.23
N VAL A 331 5.11 -8.24 13.04
CA VAL A 331 5.85 -8.41 11.76
C VAL A 331 6.70 -7.18 11.47
N VAL A 332 8.02 -7.38 11.35
CA VAL A 332 8.99 -6.29 11.25
C VAL A 332 10.27 -6.74 10.51
N PRO A 333 10.80 -5.93 9.57
CA PRO A 333 10.32 -4.61 9.16
C PRO A 333 9.05 -4.72 8.33
N GLN A 334 8.23 -3.66 8.32
CA GLN A 334 7.00 -3.67 7.52
C GLN A 334 6.79 -2.43 6.66
N ALA A 335 6.93 -2.60 5.35
CA ALA A 335 6.84 -1.53 4.35
C ALA A 335 5.46 -0.85 4.30
N THR A 336 4.37 -1.57 4.57
CA THR A 336 3.01 -0.99 4.60
C THR A 336 2.82 -0.06 5.80
N ARG A 337 3.22 -0.51 7.00
CA ARG A 337 3.09 0.25 8.25
C ARG A 337 4.10 1.39 8.39
N ALA A 338 5.28 1.27 7.78
CA ALA A 338 6.33 2.31 7.77
C ALA A 338 6.27 3.25 6.55
N SER A 339 5.23 3.15 5.73
CA SER A 339 5.05 3.87 4.47
C SER A 339 5.11 5.40 4.55
N ALA A 340 4.87 6.00 5.73
CA ALA A 340 5.09 7.42 5.96
C ALA A 340 6.52 7.86 5.59
N GLY A 341 7.50 6.94 5.70
CA GLY A 341 8.89 7.15 5.33
C GLY A 341 9.12 7.50 3.87
N ILE A 342 8.20 7.15 2.97
CA ILE A 342 8.29 7.49 1.54
C ILE A 342 8.54 9.00 1.36
N ILE A 343 7.88 9.84 2.16
CA ILE A 343 7.95 11.30 2.05
C ILE A 343 9.36 11.84 2.41
N PRO A 344 9.89 11.64 3.63
CA PRO A 344 11.20 12.17 3.99
C PRO A 344 12.34 11.58 3.17
N PHE A 345 12.30 10.29 2.78
CA PHE A 345 13.33 9.70 1.92
C PHE A 345 13.45 10.43 0.57
N GLN A 346 12.32 10.71 -0.10
CA GLN A 346 12.38 11.41 -1.40
C GLN A 346 12.78 12.88 -1.27
N ILE A 347 12.34 13.58 -0.21
CA ILE A 347 12.68 14.98 0.00
C ILE A 347 14.16 15.15 0.36
N ILE A 348 14.69 14.36 1.29
CA ILE A 348 16.08 14.48 1.74
C ILE A 348 17.04 14.07 0.62
N THR A 349 16.73 13.00 -0.11
CA THR A 349 17.52 12.61 -1.29
C THR A 349 17.52 13.72 -2.36
N ALA A 350 16.38 14.36 -2.61
CA ALA A 350 16.28 15.47 -3.56
C ALA A 350 17.14 16.69 -3.16
N VAL A 351 17.21 16.99 -1.87
CA VAL A 351 18.14 18.01 -1.34
C VAL A 351 19.58 17.59 -1.59
N GLY A 352 19.95 16.35 -1.27
CA GLY A 352 21.28 15.82 -1.52
C GLY A 352 21.72 15.91 -2.98
N ILE A 353 20.85 15.53 -3.93
CA ILE A 353 21.11 15.65 -5.37
C ILE A 353 21.29 17.12 -5.77
N THR A 354 20.40 17.99 -5.30
CA THR A 354 20.42 19.43 -5.63
C THR A 354 21.73 20.08 -5.16
N GLU A 355 22.13 19.79 -3.93
CA GLU A 355 23.35 20.33 -3.33
C GLU A 355 24.61 19.71 -3.95
N PHE A 356 24.63 18.40 -4.24
CA PHE A 356 25.74 17.74 -4.91
C PHE A 356 26.13 18.47 -6.20
N PHE A 357 25.16 18.75 -7.07
CA PHE A 357 25.44 19.47 -8.31
C PHE A 357 25.81 20.94 -8.09
N ALA A 358 25.39 21.55 -6.97
CA ALA A 358 25.80 22.91 -6.62
C ALA A 358 27.26 22.99 -6.13
N LEU A 359 27.81 21.89 -5.61
CA LEU A 359 29.20 21.82 -5.16
C LEU A 359 30.21 21.73 -6.31
N ILE A 360 29.80 21.23 -7.47
CA ILE A 360 30.68 21.06 -8.63
C ILE A 360 30.80 22.38 -9.40
N ARG A 361 31.91 23.10 -9.18
CA ARG A 361 32.17 24.40 -9.83
C ARG A 361 32.65 24.29 -11.29
N LYS A 362 33.45 23.27 -11.62
CA LYS A 362 34.03 23.10 -12.96
C LYS A 362 32.96 22.56 -13.93
N LYS A 363 32.68 23.29 -15.01
CA LYS A 363 31.62 22.96 -15.98
C LYS A 363 31.79 21.56 -16.61
N SER A 364 33.02 21.16 -16.95
CA SER A 364 33.27 19.82 -17.51
C SER A 364 32.92 18.71 -16.53
N LEU A 365 33.36 18.82 -15.27
CA LEU A 365 33.03 17.87 -14.20
C LEU A 365 31.53 17.82 -13.93
N LEU A 366 30.83 18.96 -13.99
CA LEU A 366 29.39 19.02 -13.81
C LEU A 366 28.64 18.27 -14.92
N VAL A 367 29.09 18.39 -16.17
CA VAL A 367 28.52 17.63 -17.30
C VAL A 367 28.77 16.14 -17.12
N THR A 368 30.02 15.74 -16.83
CA THR A 368 30.36 14.32 -16.58
C THR A 368 29.55 13.74 -15.43
N ALA A 369 29.45 14.45 -14.29
CA ALA A 369 28.67 14.00 -13.15
C ALA A 369 27.18 13.83 -13.49
N ARG A 370 26.59 14.77 -14.26
CA ARG A 370 25.20 14.64 -14.72
C ARG A 370 25.00 13.41 -15.60
N VAL A 371 25.89 13.18 -16.57
CA VAL A 371 25.83 12.01 -17.45
C VAL A 371 25.93 10.72 -16.64
N MET A 372 26.89 10.62 -15.70
CA MET A 372 27.04 9.45 -14.84
C MET A 372 25.80 9.19 -13.99
N VAL A 373 25.23 10.24 -13.36
CA VAL A 373 24.00 10.10 -12.58
C VAL A 373 22.84 9.63 -13.46
N VAL A 374 22.68 10.21 -14.65
CA VAL A 374 21.64 9.77 -15.60
C VAL A 374 21.82 8.32 -16.00
N LEU A 375 23.04 7.88 -16.32
CA LEU A 375 23.31 6.48 -16.68
C LEU A 375 22.97 5.51 -15.54
N VAL A 376 23.38 5.81 -14.31
CA VAL A 376 23.09 4.98 -13.13
C VAL A 376 21.59 4.93 -12.84
N VAL A 377 20.91 6.06 -12.95
CA VAL A 377 19.46 6.15 -12.75
C VAL A 377 18.73 5.36 -13.84
N VAL A 378 19.09 5.53 -15.11
CA VAL A 378 18.50 4.78 -16.23
C VAL A 378 18.71 3.28 -16.05
N PHE A 379 19.93 2.85 -15.71
CA PHE A 379 20.23 1.44 -15.43
C PHE A 379 19.36 0.89 -14.28
N SER A 380 19.25 1.65 -13.19
CA SER A 380 18.46 1.27 -12.01
C SER A 380 16.96 1.18 -12.32
N VAL A 381 16.44 2.12 -13.12
CA VAL A 381 15.04 2.13 -13.56
C VAL A 381 14.74 0.98 -14.53
N ILE A 382 15.69 0.65 -15.42
CA ILE A 382 15.58 -0.53 -16.30
C ILE A 382 15.55 -1.81 -15.47
N HIS A 383 16.47 -1.97 -14.52
CA HIS A 383 16.49 -3.12 -13.61
C HIS A 383 15.16 -3.25 -12.84
N PHE A 384 14.68 -2.16 -12.25
CA PHE A 384 13.38 -2.12 -11.58
C PHE A 384 12.23 -2.48 -12.52
N PHE A 385 12.21 -1.96 -13.75
CA PHE A 385 11.17 -2.29 -14.72
C PHE A 385 11.15 -3.78 -15.06
N PHE A 386 12.31 -4.43 -15.21
CA PHE A 386 12.37 -5.88 -15.40
C PHE A 386 11.90 -6.65 -14.16
N ALA A 387 12.29 -6.22 -12.95
CA ALA A 387 11.79 -6.81 -11.71
C ALA A 387 10.27 -6.67 -11.59
N LEU A 388 9.72 -5.49 -11.90
CA LEU A 388 8.28 -5.22 -11.93
C LEU A 388 7.58 -6.11 -12.97
N LYS A 389 8.12 -6.22 -14.19
CA LYS A 389 7.56 -7.07 -15.25
C LYS A 389 7.50 -8.54 -14.84
N ASN A 390 8.53 -9.03 -14.16
CA ASN A 390 8.65 -10.42 -13.72
C ASN A 390 8.03 -10.69 -12.35
N TYR A 391 7.53 -9.65 -11.67
CA TYR A 391 6.95 -9.75 -10.33
C TYR A 391 5.86 -10.83 -10.22
N PRO A 392 4.92 -10.98 -11.18
CA PRO A 392 3.92 -12.04 -11.17
C PRO A 392 4.47 -13.47 -11.10
N LEU A 393 5.70 -13.72 -11.60
CA LEU A 393 6.30 -15.05 -11.58
C LEU A 393 6.66 -15.53 -10.17
N LYS A 394 6.79 -14.60 -9.22
CA LYS A 394 7.21 -14.87 -7.84
C LYS A 394 6.15 -14.55 -6.79
N SER A 395 5.26 -13.59 -7.07
CA SER A 395 4.29 -13.10 -6.07
C SER A 395 2.85 -13.55 -6.30
N ALA A 396 2.54 -14.25 -7.40
CA ALA A 396 1.16 -14.62 -7.68
C ALA A 396 0.57 -15.66 -6.70
N ASP A 397 1.43 -16.43 -6.05
CA ASP A 397 1.03 -17.54 -5.19
C ASP A 397 0.15 -17.14 -4.01
N TYR A 398 -0.21 -18.13 -3.22
CA TYR A 398 -1.04 -17.98 -2.03
C TYR A 398 -0.51 -16.94 -1.02
N TRP A 399 0.81 -16.80 -0.87
CA TRP A 399 1.44 -15.90 0.10
C TRP A 399 1.67 -14.49 -0.43
N GLY A 400 1.60 -14.30 -1.75
CA GLY A 400 1.51 -12.99 -2.37
C GLY A 400 0.06 -12.60 -2.67
N TRP A 401 -0.43 -12.89 -3.88
CA TRP A 401 -1.65 -12.33 -4.45
C TRP A 401 -2.81 -13.32 -4.61
N GLN A 402 -2.75 -14.51 -3.99
CA GLN A 402 -3.88 -15.46 -3.89
C GLN A 402 -4.49 -15.80 -5.26
N TYR A 403 -3.64 -16.07 -6.26
CA TYR A 403 -4.03 -16.35 -7.64
C TYR A 403 -5.03 -17.52 -7.79
N GLY A 404 -5.79 -17.49 -8.88
CA GLY A 404 -6.60 -18.61 -9.35
C GLY A 404 -8.08 -18.58 -8.94
N TYR A 405 -8.50 -17.69 -8.03
CA TYR A 405 -9.92 -17.61 -7.60
C TYR A 405 -10.88 -17.34 -8.77
N ARG A 406 -10.55 -16.41 -9.67
CA ARG A 406 -11.33 -16.13 -10.88
C ARG A 406 -11.50 -17.39 -11.74
N ASP A 407 -10.41 -18.08 -12.00
CA ASP A 407 -10.38 -19.24 -12.89
C ASP A 407 -11.13 -20.43 -12.28
N VAL A 408 -10.94 -20.67 -10.98
CA VAL A 408 -11.68 -21.69 -10.22
C VAL A 408 -13.18 -21.42 -10.28
N ILE A 409 -13.62 -20.20 -9.98
CA ILE A 409 -15.06 -19.88 -9.93
C ILE A 409 -15.67 -19.94 -11.33
N SER A 410 -14.93 -19.55 -12.37
CA SER A 410 -15.33 -19.71 -13.76
C SER A 410 -15.50 -21.18 -14.14
N TYR A 411 -14.53 -22.03 -13.76
CA TYR A 411 -14.60 -23.47 -14.00
C TYR A 411 -15.76 -24.11 -13.22
N PHE A 412 -15.91 -23.77 -11.94
CA PHE A 412 -17.04 -24.20 -11.10
C PHE A 412 -18.37 -23.81 -11.72
N LYS A 413 -18.51 -22.59 -12.23
CA LYS A 413 -19.74 -22.16 -12.91
C LYS A 413 -20.08 -23.05 -14.10
N SER A 414 -19.10 -23.49 -14.88
CA SER A 414 -19.30 -24.41 -16.01
C SER A 414 -19.78 -25.81 -15.59
N LYS A 415 -19.57 -26.19 -14.32
CA LYS A 415 -19.92 -27.50 -13.76
C LYS A 415 -21.07 -27.43 -12.74
N GLU A 416 -21.61 -26.25 -12.45
CA GLU A 416 -22.55 -26.02 -11.34
C GLU A 416 -23.80 -26.92 -11.38
N ALA A 417 -24.28 -27.28 -12.58
CA ALA A 417 -25.43 -28.18 -12.74
C ALA A 417 -25.12 -29.64 -12.40
N GLN A 418 -23.85 -30.04 -12.44
CA GLN A 418 -23.42 -31.45 -12.32
C GLN A 418 -23.07 -31.87 -10.89
N TYR A 419 -22.91 -30.91 -9.97
CA TYR A 419 -22.46 -31.12 -8.60
C TYR A 419 -23.41 -30.47 -7.60
N ASP A 420 -23.45 -31.05 -6.41
CA ASP A 420 -24.22 -30.53 -5.28
C ASP A 420 -23.47 -29.43 -4.54
N ASP A 421 -22.14 -29.57 -4.41
CA ASP A 421 -21.25 -28.57 -3.79
C ASP A 421 -20.01 -28.32 -4.65
N LEU A 422 -19.59 -27.06 -4.74
CA LEU A 422 -18.33 -26.66 -5.38
C LEU A 422 -17.49 -25.88 -4.37
N ARG A 423 -16.44 -26.50 -3.82
CA ARG A 423 -15.72 -25.98 -2.65
C ARG A 423 -14.28 -25.60 -2.99
N ILE A 424 -13.86 -24.38 -2.64
CA ILE A 424 -12.45 -23.97 -2.72
C ILE A 424 -11.85 -23.91 -1.31
N THR A 425 -10.64 -24.43 -1.13
CA THR A 425 -9.94 -24.38 0.15
C THR A 425 -9.29 -23.02 0.39
N HIS A 426 -9.28 -22.59 1.65
CA HIS A 426 -8.58 -21.39 2.08
C HIS A 426 -8.22 -21.48 3.58
N ARG A 427 -6.98 -21.11 3.94
CA ARG A 427 -6.50 -21.19 5.34
C ARG A 427 -6.33 -19.84 6.04
N TYR A 428 -6.03 -18.78 5.30
CA TYR A 428 -5.45 -17.54 5.82
C TYR A 428 -6.01 -16.34 5.07
N ASN A 429 -6.47 -15.30 5.79
CA ASN A 429 -7.03 -14.07 5.23
C ASN A 429 -8.37 -14.24 4.50
N SER A 430 -9.28 -15.00 5.11
CA SER A 430 -10.71 -15.07 4.75
C SER A 430 -11.03 -15.14 3.24
N GLY A 431 -11.05 -16.35 2.68
CA GLY A 431 -11.32 -16.55 1.25
C GLY A 431 -12.74 -16.16 0.85
N SER A 432 -13.64 -15.94 1.82
CA SER A 432 -15.04 -15.57 1.57
C SER A 432 -15.16 -14.24 0.84
N GLU A 433 -14.28 -13.26 1.09
CA GLU A 433 -14.30 -11.98 0.38
C GLU A 433 -13.97 -12.16 -1.11
N LEU A 434 -12.95 -12.97 -1.41
CA LEU A 434 -12.60 -13.30 -2.79
C LEU A 434 -13.74 -14.06 -3.48
N LEU A 435 -14.31 -15.07 -2.79
CA LEU A 435 -15.47 -15.78 -3.30
C LEU A 435 -16.63 -14.83 -3.57
N ASN A 436 -17.00 -13.98 -2.62
CA ASN A 436 -18.11 -13.03 -2.76
C ASN A 436 -17.87 -12.07 -3.92
N PHE A 437 -16.63 -11.59 -4.10
CA PHE A 437 -16.25 -10.70 -5.19
C PHE A 437 -16.49 -11.35 -6.55
N TYR A 438 -15.93 -12.55 -6.75
CA TYR A 438 -16.06 -13.25 -8.02
C TYR A 438 -17.46 -13.85 -8.24
N SER A 439 -18.14 -14.30 -7.19
CA SER A 439 -19.53 -14.77 -7.28
C SER A 439 -20.50 -13.63 -7.61
N THR A 440 -20.22 -12.40 -7.20
CA THR A 440 -21.00 -11.21 -7.63
C THR A 440 -20.87 -10.97 -9.13
N ILE A 441 -19.70 -11.28 -9.72
CA ILE A 441 -19.42 -11.09 -11.15
C ILE A 441 -19.91 -12.29 -11.99
N ILE A 442 -19.63 -13.51 -11.54
CA ILE A 442 -19.82 -14.77 -12.30
C ILE A 442 -21.16 -15.46 -11.97
N ASN A 443 -21.79 -15.09 -10.85
CA ASN A 443 -23.05 -15.66 -10.37
C ASN A 443 -22.99 -17.18 -10.13
N CYS A 444 -21.96 -17.64 -9.42
CA CYS A 444 -21.89 -19.03 -8.93
C CYS A 444 -22.58 -19.14 -7.56
N LYS A 445 -23.73 -19.83 -7.52
CA LYS A 445 -24.58 -19.94 -6.33
C LYS A 445 -24.18 -21.09 -5.42
N LYS A 446 -23.67 -22.19 -6.00
CA LYS A 446 -23.21 -23.37 -5.25
C LYS A 446 -21.73 -23.33 -4.88
N CYS A 447 -21.01 -22.26 -5.22
CA CYS A 447 -19.62 -22.08 -4.85
C CYS A 447 -19.51 -21.69 -3.37
N SER A 448 -18.64 -22.35 -2.62
CA SER A 448 -18.37 -22.02 -1.23
C SER A 448 -16.89 -22.13 -0.89
N VAL A 449 -16.46 -21.37 0.12
CA VAL A 449 -15.13 -21.51 0.71
C VAL A 449 -15.21 -22.54 1.82
N MET A 450 -14.21 -23.40 1.87
CA MET A 450 -14.06 -24.40 2.91
C MET A 450 -12.78 -24.12 3.69
N ASN A 451 -12.93 -23.99 5.00
CA ASN A 451 -11.79 -23.96 5.91
C ASN A 451 -11.18 -25.36 5.97
N ASN A 452 -9.88 -25.41 6.27
CA ASN A 452 -9.21 -26.67 6.50
C ASN A 452 -9.39 -27.13 7.96
N PRO A 453 -9.33 -28.45 8.24
CA PRO A 453 -9.16 -29.57 7.31
C PRO A 453 -10.32 -29.76 6.31
N ILE A 454 -10.03 -30.34 5.13
CA ILE A 454 -11.04 -30.70 4.12
C ILE A 454 -12.11 -31.64 4.72
N GLU A 455 -13.38 -31.32 4.49
CA GLU A 455 -14.52 -32.17 4.87
C GLU A 455 -15.27 -32.67 3.64
N ILE A 456 -15.43 -33.99 3.54
CA ILE A 456 -16.05 -34.68 2.41
C ILE A 456 -17.34 -35.36 2.86
N ASP A 457 -18.45 -35.02 2.22
CA ASP A 457 -19.73 -35.69 2.38
C ASP A 457 -19.91 -36.73 1.27
N GLN A 458 -19.76 -38.00 1.62
CA GLN A 458 -19.86 -39.12 0.67
C GLN A 458 -21.26 -39.30 0.07
N LYS A 459 -22.30 -38.65 0.63
CA LYS A 459 -23.66 -38.70 0.09
C LYS A 459 -23.91 -37.66 -1.00
N ARG A 460 -23.01 -36.69 -1.15
CA ARG A 460 -23.17 -35.57 -2.07
C ARG A 460 -22.12 -35.66 -3.17
N LYS A 461 -22.49 -35.21 -4.37
CA LYS A 461 -21.56 -35.10 -5.48
C LYS A 461 -20.81 -33.78 -5.38
N GLN A 462 -19.57 -33.82 -4.90
CA GLN A 462 -18.77 -32.64 -4.58
C GLN A 462 -17.56 -32.51 -5.50
N ILE A 463 -17.26 -31.28 -5.91
CA ILE A 463 -16.01 -30.93 -6.59
C ILE A 463 -15.22 -29.95 -5.72
N PHE A 464 -13.91 -30.13 -5.69
CA PHE A 464 -13.01 -29.38 -4.83
C PHE A 464 -11.93 -28.70 -5.64
N ALA A 465 -11.60 -27.46 -5.28
CA ALA A 465 -10.43 -26.73 -5.72
C ALA A 465 -9.49 -26.63 -4.51
N VAL A 466 -8.41 -27.40 -4.54
CA VAL A 466 -7.52 -27.62 -3.39
C VAL A 466 -6.08 -27.22 -3.73
N ARG A 467 -5.35 -26.70 -2.74
CA ARG A 467 -3.90 -26.49 -2.84
C ARG A 467 -3.14 -27.74 -2.40
N PHE A 468 -1.84 -27.77 -2.67
CA PHE A 468 -0.99 -28.95 -2.46
C PHE A 468 -1.01 -29.42 -1.00
N ASP A 469 -0.85 -28.49 -0.05
CA ASP A 469 -0.81 -28.82 1.37
C ASP A 469 -2.15 -29.39 1.87
N ASP A 470 -3.26 -28.82 1.39
CA ASP A 470 -4.62 -29.30 1.70
C ASP A 470 -4.88 -30.71 1.14
N LEU A 471 -4.30 -31.01 -0.02
CA LEU A 471 -4.41 -32.32 -0.64
C LEU A 471 -3.66 -33.40 0.14
N ASN A 472 -2.49 -33.08 0.70
CA ASN A 472 -1.73 -34.01 1.53
C ASN A 472 -2.46 -34.30 2.84
N GLU A 473 -2.98 -33.27 3.52
CA GLU A 473 -3.79 -33.45 4.73
C GLU A 473 -5.04 -34.30 4.47
N ALA A 474 -5.73 -34.08 3.34
CA ALA A 474 -6.89 -34.89 2.98
C ALA A 474 -6.55 -36.37 2.73
N ARG A 475 -5.36 -36.67 2.18
CA ARG A 475 -4.91 -38.07 1.98
C ARG A 475 -4.69 -38.79 3.30
N GLU A 476 -4.13 -38.10 4.28
CA GLU A 476 -3.93 -38.65 5.63
C GLU A 476 -5.27 -38.87 6.34
N ARG A 477 -6.19 -37.91 6.23
CA ARG A 477 -7.51 -37.99 6.88
C ARG A 477 -8.44 -39.02 6.24
N TYR A 478 -8.39 -39.17 4.92
CA TYR A 478 -9.27 -40.08 4.17
C TYR A 478 -8.47 -41.09 3.33
N PRO A 479 -7.78 -42.06 3.96
CA PRO A 479 -6.87 -42.98 3.26
C PRO A 479 -7.58 -43.90 2.24
N LYS A 480 -8.92 -44.00 2.31
CA LYS A 480 -9.74 -44.79 1.38
C LYS A 480 -10.24 -43.99 0.18
N LEU A 481 -9.97 -42.69 0.11
CA LEU A 481 -10.37 -41.81 -0.98
C LEU A 481 -9.14 -41.37 -1.78
N LYS A 482 -9.24 -41.40 -3.11
CA LYS A 482 -8.25 -40.87 -4.03
C LYS A 482 -8.78 -39.61 -4.69
N PHE A 483 -7.95 -38.57 -4.74
CA PHE A 483 -8.28 -37.34 -5.46
C PHE A 483 -8.06 -37.55 -6.96
N HIS A 484 -9.14 -37.46 -7.74
CA HIS A 484 -9.14 -37.52 -9.19
C HIS A 484 -9.14 -36.10 -9.76
N THR A 485 -8.00 -35.68 -10.29
CA THR A 485 -7.85 -34.36 -10.92
C THR A 485 -8.64 -34.28 -12.22
N LEU A 486 -9.42 -33.22 -12.38
CA LEU A 486 -10.16 -32.88 -13.58
C LEU A 486 -9.54 -31.70 -14.32
N GLU A 487 -9.02 -30.72 -13.57
CA GLU A 487 -8.44 -29.48 -14.12
C GLU A 487 -7.32 -28.98 -13.21
N ARG A 488 -6.40 -28.17 -13.74
CA ARG A 488 -5.31 -27.54 -12.97
C ARG A 488 -5.21 -26.06 -13.29
N ILE A 489 -5.12 -25.23 -12.26
CA ILE A 489 -4.83 -23.81 -12.41
C ILE A 489 -3.34 -23.60 -12.19
N TYR A 490 -2.70 -22.93 -13.15
CA TYR A 490 -1.26 -22.71 -13.16
C TYR A 490 -0.92 -21.27 -12.76
N LEU A 491 0.13 -21.11 -11.96
CA LEU A 491 0.76 -19.83 -11.72
C LEU A 491 1.42 -19.30 -13.01
N PRO A 492 1.71 -17.98 -13.08
CA PRO A 492 2.47 -17.40 -14.19
C PRO A 492 3.84 -18.06 -14.45
N ASN A 493 4.43 -18.73 -13.45
CA ASN A 493 5.70 -19.46 -13.58
C ASN A 493 5.54 -20.92 -14.06
N GLY A 494 4.30 -21.38 -14.35
CA GLY A 494 4.01 -22.72 -14.84
C GLY A 494 3.82 -23.79 -13.75
N LEU A 495 4.06 -23.47 -12.48
CA LEU A 495 3.75 -24.38 -11.37
C LEU A 495 2.23 -24.47 -11.17
N THR A 496 1.73 -25.62 -10.70
CA THR A 496 0.31 -25.78 -10.37
C THR A 496 0.01 -25.10 -9.03
N GLU A 497 -0.93 -24.15 -9.02
CA GLU A 497 -1.42 -23.47 -7.82
C GLU A 497 -2.56 -24.25 -7.17
N ILE A 498 -3.55 -24.65 -7.99
CA ILE A 498 -4.78 -25.28 -7.53
C ILE A 498 -5.08 -26.50 -8.40
N TRP A 499 -5.39 -27.61 -7.73
CA TRP A 499 -5.94 -28.80 -8.36
C TRP A 499 -7.45 -28.79 -8.20
N ILE A 500 -8.18 -28.96 -9.30
CA ILE A 500 -9.63 -29.09 -9.29
C ILE A 500 -10.01 -30.54 -9.57
N GLY A 501 -10.83 -31.14 -8.71
CA GLY A 501 -11.14 -32.56 -8.81
C GLY A 501 -12.12 -33.08 -7.78
N GLU A 502 -12.27 -34.40 -7.74
CA GLU A 502 -13.19 -35.11 -6.87
C GLU A 502 -12.45 -36.13 -6.00
N PHE A 503 -12.95 -36.38 -4.80
CA PHE A 503 -12.51 -37.52 -4.00
C PHE A 503 -13.40 -38.72 -4.28
N ARG A 504 -12.80 -39.82 -4.78
CA ARG A 504 -13.51 -41.06 -5.10
C ARG A 504 -12.97 -42.23 -4.26
N PRO A 505 -13.82 -43.18 -3.84
CA PRO A 505 -13.35 -44.42 -3.25
C PRO A 505 -12.37 -45.15 -4.18
N PHE A 506 -11.44 -45.91 -3.61
CA PHE A 506 -10.68 -46.89 -4.39
C PHE A 506 -11.66 -47.83 -5.09
N GLN A 507 -11.74 -47.74 -6.42
CA GLN A 507 -12.22 -48.87 -7.19
C GLN A 507 -11.17 -49.97 -7.00
N LYS A 508 -11.55 -51.08 -6.38
CA LYS A 508 -10.77 -52.31 -6.50
C LYS A 508 -10.70 -52.62 -7.99
N LEU A 509 -9.48 -52.62 -8.53
CA LEU A 509 -9.19 -53.16 -9.86
C LEU A 509 -9.70 -54.59 -9.96
#